data_AF-A0A1Z8PWX9-F1
#
_entry.id   AF-A0A1Z8PWX9-F1
#
_cell.length_a   1.000
_cell.length_b   1.000
_cell.length_c   1.000
_cell.angle_alpha   90.00
_cell.angle_beta   90.00
_cell.angle_gamma   90.00
#
_symmetry.space_group_name_H-M   'P 1'
#
loop_
_entity.id
_entity.type
_entity.pdbx_description
1 polymer ?
#
loop_
_entity_poly.entity_id
_entity_poly.type
_entity_poly.pdbx_seq_one_letter_code
_entity_poly.pdbx_strand_id
1 'polypeptide(L)'
;MNEQNLQTFDGPTQAERSHITGPLTDRKLDQAARFTEQLVDKYPGQKTLQLSLALIHIVAGNHALAVPLLTELAAQNPQNLQVTKQLAICHATLEDNRSALPVYLKWLEAEPENLEALCGAGSAYNSIEMHHKAAEYLEKANKLAPDNDEIAEVLANTYLEGRHYDDAERHYRQLLADQRPEDGRVTLNLADSLSNLNRTEEALEWCNRVINQKAHKQAAHVMKARIYGTLGDAKSARTNYRSALRIETDALPALAGLVQLEKVTARHQPIIDKLKKQFSKRSLTLKQRAIAGFALGKAAHDRGDIKQAITYFKKGNAFLEQDGPYDEEHANLRFSTLKHIFGPVDFHNLDPNEAHVKTTPQDKKLIFVVGMPRSGTSLVEQILSTHSGVHGAGELNFMNEITEELMYYFTQQPEVKLIDRAFGSIGRDYMDKINALGVDEPYVVDKLPHNFMRLGFIRAAFPDACIIHTNRDPMAVCWSNYQRFFPAKGMNFGNDMDALGRYYKLYTDLIMFWRKKFGETMYELDYDRLTKNQEGETRALLAFCGLEFEAETLSFHENVRPVRTASQEQVRRKMYTGSTQAWRAYEPHLKPLMEILGVEPSE
;
A
#
# COMPACT_ATOMS: atom_id res chain seq x y z
N MET A 1 21.02 -25.09 28.24
CA MET A 1 20.13 -26.27 28.10
C MET A 1 20.32 -27.16 29.34
N ASN A 2 19.27 -27.67 29.99
CA ASN A 2 19.40 -28.46 31.22
C ASN A 2 19.51 -29.97 30.89
N GLU A 3 20.49 -30.69 31.44
CA GLU A 3 20.81 -32.10 31.10
C GLU A 3 19.63 -33.07 31.36
N GLN A 4 18.71 -32.70 32.24
CA GLN A 4 17.54 -33.51 32.61
C GLN A 4 16.56 -33.75 31.46
N ASN A 5 16.47 -32.85 30.48
CA ASN A 5 15.48 -32.95 29.39
C ASN A 5 15.82 -34.03 28.34
N LEU A 6 17.06 -34.56 28.35
CA LEU A 6 17.57 -35.55 27.41
C LEU A 6 17.64 -36.97 28.02
N GLN A 7 16.98 -37.20 29.15
CA GLN A 7 16.91 -38.52 29.81
C GLN A 7 15.69 -39.32 29.30
N THR A 8 15.92 -40.21 28.34
CA THR A 8 14.95 -41.25 27.92
C THR A 8 15.63 -42.62 27.91
N PHE A 9 14.85 -43.70 28.05
CA PHE A 9 15.37 -45.08 28.12
C PHE A 9 16.15 -45.48 26.85
N ASP A 10 15.74 -44.94 25.70
CA ASP A 10 16.40 -45.09 24.38
C ASP A 10 17.16 -43.81 23.96
N GLY A 11 17.64 -43.04 24.96
CA GLY A 11 18.24 -41.70 24.87
C GLY A 11 19.73 -41.63 24.53
N PRO A 12 20.27 -40.45 24.17
CA PRO A 12 21.71 -40.23 24.07
C PRO A 12 22.43 -40.51 25.40
N THR A 13 23.64 -41.06 25.31
CA THR A 13 24.50 -41.37 26.45
C THR A 13 24.89 -40.10 27.23
N GLN A 14 25.31 -40.25 28.48
CA GLN A 14 25.76 -39.12 29.31
C GLN A 14 26.89 -38.31 28.64
N ALA A 15 27.84 -38.99 27.98
CA ALA A 15 28.93 -38.33 27.26
C ALA A 15 28.44 -37.54 26.03
N GLU A 16 27.47 -38.10 25.27
CA GLU A 16 26.83 -37.42 24.14
C GLU A 16 26.07 -36.15 24.61
N ARG A 17 25.39 -36.23 25.77
CA ARG A 17 24.67 -35.09 26.35
C ARG A 17 25.59 -33.95 26.78
N SER A 18 26.67 -34.24 27.49
CA SER A 18 27.59 -33.19 27.96
C SER A 18 28.32 -32.47 26.80
N HIS A 19 28.44 -33.11 25.63
CA HIS A 19 29.04 -32.49 24.45
C HIS A 19 28.13 -31.42 23.80
N ILE A 20 26.81 -31.49 24.00
CA ILE A 20 25.84 -30.55 23.44
C ILE A 20 25.32 -29.51 24.45
N THR A 21 25.58 -29.69 25.76
CA THR A 21 25.12 -28.78 26.84
C THR A 21 26.19 -27.82 27.38
N GLY A 22 27.45 -27.95 26.95
CA GLY A 22 28.57 -27.09 27.42
C GLY A 22 28.54 -25.64 26.90
N PRO A 23 29.45 -24.75 27.37
CA PRO A 23 29.55 -23.37 26.88
C PRO A 23 30.06 -23.34 25.43
N LEU A 24 29.22 -22.83 24.52
CA LEU A 24 29.48 -22.81 23.08
C LEU A 24 30.04 -21.44 22.67
N THR A 25 31.26 -21.41 22.12
CA THR A 25 31.81 -20.29 21.32
C THR A 25 31.41 -20.48 19.85
N ASP A 26 31.55 -19.48 18.97
CA ASP A 26 31.13 -19.57 17.56
C ASP A 26 31.65 -20.84 16.84
N ARG A 27 32.95 -21.12 16.95
CA ARG A 27 33.57 -22.33 16.38
C ARG A 27 33.05 -23.65 16.98
N LYS A 28 32.52 -23.61 18.21
CA LYS A 28 31.93 -24.77 18.88
C LYS A 28 30.45 -24.96 18.50
N LEU A 29 29.75 -23.92 18.03
CA LEU A 29 28.36 -24.02 17.57
C LEU A 29 28.24 -24.90 16.32
N ASP A 30 29.09 -24.71 15.32
CA ASP A 30 29.09 -25.54 14.10
C ASP A 30 29.41 -27.01 14.41
N GLN A 31 30.34 -27.26 15.34
CA GLN A 31 30.69 -28.61 15.77
C GLN A 31 29.54 -29.26 16.56
N ALA A 32 28.90 -28.49 17.44
CA ALA A 32 27.73 -28.95 18.19
C ALA A 32 26.54 -29.24 17.27
N ALA A 33 26.29 -28.42 16.24
CA ALA A 33 25.24 -28.65 15.25
C ALA A 33 25.46 -29.97 14.51
N ARG A 34 26.65 -30.16 13.91
CA ARG A 34 26.99 -31.40 13.19
C ARG A 34 26.93 -32.64 14.08
N PHE A 35 27.41 -32.52 15.31
CA PHE A 35 27.35 -33.63 16.27
C PHE A 35 25.89 -33.94 16.65
N THR A 36 25.06 -32.93 16.85
CA THR A 36 23.64 -33.11 17.17
C THR A 36 22.85 -33.65 15.98
N GLU A 37 23.17 -33.27 14.74
CA GLU A 37 22.63 -33.87 13.51
C GLU A 37 22.90 -35.38 13.49
N GLN A 38 24.15 -35.80 13.75
CA GLN A 38 24.49 -37.22 13.85
C GLN A 38 23.70 -37.96 14.94
N LEU A 39 23.40 -37.29 16.06
CA LEU A 39 22.56 -37.86 17.12
C LEU A 39 21.10 -37.95 16.71
N VAL A 40 20.56 -36.98 15.97
CA VAL A 40 19.20 -37.04 15.42
C VAL A 40 19.08 -38.20 14.43
N ASP A 41 20.08 -38.40 13.57
CA ASP A 41 20.13 -39.53 12.63
C ASP A 41 20.26 -40.88 13.34
N LYS A 42 21.05 -40.92 14.41
CA LYS A 42 21.28 -42.13 15.23
C LYS A 42 20.07 -42.50 16.07
N TYR A 43 19.29 -41.52 16.51
CA TYR A 43 18.11 -41.70 17.36
C TYR A 43 16.86 -41.06 16.73
N PRO A 44 16.40 -41.55 15.56
CA PRO A 44 15.28 -40.97 14.84
C PRO A 44 14.00 -41.09 15.68
N GLY A 45 13.31 -39.96 15.89
CA GLY A 45 12.09 -39.88 16.71
C GLY A 45 12.28 -39.24 18.10
N GLN A 46 13.52 -38.96 18.51
CA GLN A 46 13.78 -38.18 19.72
C GLN A 46 13.54 -36.67 19.50
N LYS A 47 12.32 -36.23 19.82
CA LYS A 47 11.88 -34.83 19.70
C LYS A 47 12.77 -33.84 20.46
N THR A 48 13.32 -34.24 21.61
CA THR A 48 14.23 -33.38 22.38
C THR A 48 15.53 -33.13 21.60
N LEU A 49 16.07 -34.12 20.90
CA LEU A 49 17.28 -33.94 20.08
C LEU A 49 17.00 -33.03 18.87
N GLN A 50 15.84 -33.19 18.21
CA GLN A 50 15.41 -32.28 17.15
C GLN A 50 15.27 -30.83 17.66
N LEU A 51 14.67 -30.63 18.84
CA LEU A 51 14.55 -29.31 19.47
C LEU A 51 15.92 -28.74 19.84
N SER A 52 16.83 -29.57 20.39
CA SER A 52 18.20 -29.16 20.68
C SER A 52 18.94 -28.71 19.43
N LEU A 53 18.82 -29.45 18.32
CA LEU A 53 19.41 -29.07 17.05
C LEU A 53 18.87 -27.73 16.54
N ALA A 54 17.55 -27.54 16.58
CA ALA A 54 16.92 -26.28 16.19
C ALA A 54 17.42 -25.09 17.05
N LEU A 55 17.52 -25.27 18.37
CA LEU A 55 18.04 -24.23 19.26
C LEU A 55 19.51 -23.92 19.00
N ILE A 56 20.34 -24.92 18.67
CA ILE A 56 21.73 -24.69 18.28
C ILE A 56 21.78 -23.88 16.98
N HIS A 57 20.97 -24.21 15.98
CA HIS A 57 20.88 -23.41 14.75
C HIS A 57 20.45 -21.97 15.01
N ILE A 58 19.48 -21.74 15.91
CA ILE A 58 19.06 -20.38 16.31
C ILE A 58 20.20 -19.60 16.93
N VAL A 59 20.92 -20.18 17.90
CA VAL A 59 22.05 -19.51 18.56
C VAL A 59 23.20 -19.27 17.58
N ALA A 60 23.37 -20.13 16.58
CA ALA A 60 24.32 -19.97 15.48
C ALA A 60 23.87 -18.97 14.40
N GLY A 61 22.69 -18.35 14.51
CA GLY A 61 22.12 -17.44 13.50
C GLY A 61 21.59 -18.13 12.24
N ASN A 62 21.56 -19.47 12.22
CA ASN A 62 21.13 -20.30 11.10
C ASN A 62 19.62 -20.57 11.16
N HIS A 63 18.79 -19.52 11.28
CA HIS A 63 17.34 -19.64 11.47
C HIS A 63 16.65 -20.46 10.37
N ALA A 64 17.12 -20.37 9.12
CA ALA A 64 16.57 -21.13 7.99
C ALA A 64 16.67 -22.65 8.18
N LEU A 65 17.70 -23.14 8.88
CA LEU A 65 17.85 -24.56 9.21
C LEU A 65 16.97 -24.98 10.40
N ALA A 66 16.66 -24.05 11.30
CA ALA A 66 15.80 -24.31 12.45
C ALA A 66 14.32 -24.41 12.08
N VAL A 67 13.84 -23.62 11.11
CA VAL A 67 12.43 -23.59 10.68
C VAL A 67 11.83 -24.96 10.36
N PRO A 68 12.42 -25.82 9.49
CA PRO A 68 11.82 -27.11 9.16
C PRO A 68 11.73 -28.04 10.38
N LEU A 69 12.76 -28.05 11.24
CA LEU A 69 12.77 -28.84 12.48
C LEU A 69 11.66 -28.39 13.43
N LEU A 70 11.52 -27.09 13.64
CA LEU A 70 10.49 -26.52 14.52
C LEU A 70 9.09 -26.68 13.94
N THR A 71 8.92 -26.58 12.63
CA THR A 71 7.64 -26.81 11.94
C THR A 71 7.16 -28.24 12.14
N GLU A 72 8.05 -29.22 11.97
CA GLU A 72 7.75 -30.64 12.22
C GLU A 72 7.35 -30.86 13.69
N LEU A 73 8.13 -30.31 14.63
CA LEU A 73 7.84 -30.41 16.07
C LEU A 73 6.50 -29.76 16.44
N ALA A 74 6.17 -28.61 15.82
CA ALA A 74 4.91 -27.90 16.05
C ALA A 74 3.70 -28.65 15.49
N ALA A 75 3.86 -29.35 14.35
CA ALA A 75 2.81 -30.20 13.79
C ALA A 75 2.53 -31.43 14.66
N GLN A 76 3.58 -32.03 15.24
CA GLN A 76 3.45 -33.22 16.08
C GLN A 76 2.93 -32.92 17.49
N ASN A 77 3.23 -31.75 18.05
CA ASN A 77 2.66 -31.31 19.32
C ASN A 77 2.27 -29.83 19.25
N PRO A 78 1.06 -29.53 18.77
CA PRO A 78 0.59 -28.16 18.62
C PRO A 78 0.55 -27.34 19.91
N GLN A 79 0.50 -27.98 21.08
CA GLN A 79 0.43 -27.31 22.38
C GLN A 79 1.80 -26.96 22.96
N ASN A 80 2.91 -27.36 22.31
CA ASN A 80 4.24 -27.02 22.77
C ASN A 80 4.55 -25.54 22.48
N LEU A 81 4.32 -24.70 23.49
CA LEU A 81 4.50 -23.26 23.39
C LEU A 81 5.97 -22.86 23.20
N GLN A 82 6.93 -23.62 23.74
CA GLN A 82 8.36 -23.34 23.52
C GLN A 82 8.71 -23.45 22.04
N VAL A 83 8.27 -24.52 21.37
CA VAL A 83 8.49 -24.70 19.92
C VAL A 83 7.82 -23.58 19.13
N THR A 84 6.58 -23.25 19.49
CA THR A 84 5.81 -22.16 18.84
C THR A 84 6.53 -20.82 18.95
N LYS A 85 7.03 -20.46 20.14
CA LYS A 85 7.80 -19.23 20.40
C LYS A 85 9.07 -19.18 19.54
N GLN A 86 9.87 -20.24 19.53
CA GLN A 86 11.11 -20.29 18.76
C GLN A 86 10.86 -20.25 17.25
N LEU A 87 9.78 -20.88 16.78
CA LEU A 87 9.38 -20.85 15.37
C LEU A 87 8.97 -19.43 14.93
N ALA A 88 8.19 -18.72 15.77
CA ALA A 88 7.79 -17.33 15.50
C ALA A 88 9.02 -16.41 15.38
N ILE A 89 9.97 -16.54 16.32
CA ILE A 89 11.23 -15.78 16.31
C ILE A 89 12.03 -16.07 15.03
N CYS A 90 12.16 -17.34 14.63
CA CYS A 90 12.87 -17.70 13.41
C CYS A 90 12.26 -17.07 12.16
N HIS A 91 10.93 -17.15 11.99
CA HIS A 91 10.27 -16.52 10.85
C HIS A 91 10.43 -15.00 10.88
N ALA A 92 10.33 -14.36 12.05
CA ALA A 92 10.54 -12.92 12.19
C ALA A 92 11.97 -12.49 11.83
N THR A 93 13.00 -13.22 12.27
CA THR A 93 14.39 -12.95 11.90
C THR A 93 14.67 -13.15 10.42
N LEU A 94 13.95 -14.07 9.78
CA LEU A 94 14.03 -14.30 8.33
C LEU A 94 13.15 -13.32 7.52
N GLU A 95 12.47 -12.39 8.19
CA GLU A 95 11.48 -11.47 7.60
C GLU A 95 10.34 -12.19 6.84
N ASP A 96 10.14 -13.48 7.11
CA ASP A 96 9.06 -14.31 6.56
C ASP A 96 7.77 -14.11 7.35
N ASN A 97 7.25 -12.89 7.28
CA ASN A 97 6.10 -12.45 8.06
C ASN A 97 4.80 -13.18 7.70
N ARG A 98 4.66 -13.68 6.45
CA ARG A 98 3.50 -14.47 6.03
C ARG A 98 3.41 -15.77 6.83
N SER A 99 4.54 -16.46 7.00
CA SER A 99 4.59 -17.67 7.81
C SER A 99 4.64 -17.37 9.31
N ALA A 100 5.22 -16.25 9.73
CA ALA A 100 5.28 -15.85 11.14
C ALA A 100 3.88 -15.61 11.73
N LEU A 101 2.99 -14.98 10.95
CA LEU A 101 1.68 -14.55 11.42
C LEU A 101 0.84 -15.68 12.08
N PRO A 102 0.56 -16.82 11.42
CA PRO A 102 -0.22 -17.89 12.06
C PRO A 102 0.46 -18.45 13.32
N VAL A 103 1.79 -18.41 13.40
CA VAL A 103 2.54 -18.86 14.58
C VAL A 103 2.37 -17.87 15.74
N TYR A 104 2.40 -16.57 15.49
CA TYR A 104 2.09 -15.54 16.50
C TYR A 104 0.65 -15.62 16.99
N LEU A 105 -0.32 -15.79 16.09
CA LEU A 105 -1.73 -15.93 16.48
C LEU A 105 -1.94 -17.14 17.39
N LYS A 106 -1.30 -18.27 17.07
CA LYS A 106 -1.34 -19.47 17.92
C LYS A 106 -0.66 -19.28 19.28
N TRP A 107 0.42 -18.51 19.34
CA TRP A 107 1.00 -18.11 20.63
C TRP A 107 -0.01 -17.30 21.44
N LEU A 108 -0.67 -16.32 20.82
CA LEU A 108 -1.69 -15.49 21.47
C LEU A 108 -2.93 -16.27 21.91
N GLU A 109 -3.26 -17.41 21.30
CA GLU A 109 -4.30 -18.30 21.83
C GLU A 109 -3.95 -18.84 23.23
N ALA A 110 -2.67 -19.13 23.47
CA ALA A 110 -2.20 -19.64 24.76
C ALA A 110 -1.86 -18.52 25.77
N GLU A 111 -1.34 -17.39 25.28
CA GLU A 111 -0.98 -16.22 26.10
C GLU A 111 -1.53 -14.92 25.47
N PRO A 112 -2.83 -14.60 25.64
CA PRO A 112 -3.49 -13.49 24.93
C PRO A 112 -2.93 -12.09 25.20
N GLU A 113 -2.31 -11.90 26.37
CA GLU A 113 -1.69 -10.64 26.80
C GLU A 113 -0.16 -10.68 26.74
N ASN A 114 0.41 -11.59 25.95
CA ASN A 114 1.86 -11.61 25.76
C ASN A 114 2.30 -10.45 24.85
N LEU A 115 3.07 -9.51 25.41
CA LEU A 115 3.53 -8.30 24.72
C LEU A 115 4.36 -8.60 23.47
N GLU A 116 5.28 -9.56 23.54
CA GLU A 116 6.15 -9.94 22.42
C GLU A 116 5.34 -10.52 21.26
N ALA A 117 4.38 -11.40 21.57
CA ALA A 117 3.51 -12.00 20.58
C ALA A 117 2.54 -10.98 19.95
N LEU A 118 2.02 -10.03 20.74
CA LEU A 118 1.17 -8.94 20.23
C LEU A 118 1.95 -8.03 19.27
N CYS A 119 3.15 -7.60 19.66
CA CYS A 119 4.02 -6.78 18.80
C CYS A 119 4.46 -7.56 17.55
N GLY A 120 4.79 -8.85 17.68
CA GLY A 120 5.15 -9.74 16.59
C GLY A 120 4.02 -9.91 15.58
N ALA A 121 2.79 -10.17 16.05
CA ALA A 121 1.60 -10.22 15.22
C ALA A 121 1.33 -8.88 14.53
N GLY A 122 1.44 -7.78 15.27
CA GLY A 122 1.30 -6.41 14.75
C GLY A 122 2.26 -6.13 13.59
N SER A 123 3.55 -6.42 13.79
CA SER A 123 4.58 -6.28 12.75
C SER A 123 4.32 -7.18 11.54
N ALA A 124 3.95 -8.45 11.78
CA ALA A 124 3.64 -9.39 10.72
C ALA A 124 2.45 -8.91 9.86
N TYR A 125 1.35 -8.47 10.48
CA TYR A 125 0.22 -7.86 9.78
C TYR A 125 0.62 -6.60 9.01
N ASN A 126 1.45 -5.72 9.59
CA ASN A 126 1.89 -4.49 8.94
C ASN A 126 2.69 -4.79 7.67
N SER A 127 3.56 -5.80 7.71
CA SER A 127 4.42 -6.17 6.59
C SER A 127 3.65 -6.70 5.38
N ILE A 128 2.48 -7.32 5.60
CA ILE A 128 1.56 -7.83 4.59
C ILE A 128 0.46 -6.81 4.21
N GLU A 129 0.65 -5.54 4.59
CA GLU A 129 -0.23 -4.40 4.30
C GLU A 129 -1.63 -4.49 4.94
N MET A 130 -1.81 -5.33 5.97
CA MET A 130 -3.03 -5.41 6.79
C MET A 130 -2.93 -4.47 8.00
N HIS A 131 -2.75 -3.17 7.71
CA HIS A 131 -2.46 -2.14 8.72
C HIS A 131 -3.54 -2.01 9.81
N HIS A 132 -4.83 -2.22 9.48
CA HIS A 132 -5.90 -2.15 10.47
C HIS A 132 -5.78 -3.26 11.54
N LYS A 133 -5.46 -4.50 11.15
CA LYS A 133 -5.17 -5.58 12.10
C LYS A 133 -3.88 -5.31 12.85
N ALA A 134 -2.84 -4.85 12.15
CA ALA A 134 -1.61 -4.47 12.81
C ALA A 134 -1.87 -3.49 13.96
N ALA A 135 -2.67 -2.45 13.70
CA ALA A 135 -3.11 -1.50 14.71
C ALA A 135 -3.90 -2.17 15.86
N GLU A 136 -4.84 -3.07 15.58
CA GLU A 136 -5.61 -3.79 16.62
C GLU A 136 -4.69 -4.53 17.63
N TYR A 137 -3.66 -5.23 17.16
CA TYR A 137 -2.71 -5.93 18.02
C TYR A 137 -1.75 -4.96 18.73
N LEU A 138 -1.31 -3.90 18.04
CA LEU A 138 -0.43 -2.88 18.61
C LEU A 138 -1.16 -2.00 19.65
N GLU A 139 -2.46 -1.75 19.51
CA GLU A 139 -3.28 -1.09 20.53
C GLU A 139 -3.34 -1.93 21.81
N LYS A 140 -3.51 -3.25 21.70
CA LYS A 140 -3.47 -4.17 22.85
C LYS A 140 -2.08 -4.13 23.50
N ALA A 141 -1.01 -4.17 22.70
CA ALA A 141 0.36 -4.03 23.20
C ALA A 141 0.59 -2.69 23.91
N ASN A 142 0.11 -1.58 23.34
CA ASN A 142 0.23 -0.24 23.91
C ASN A 142 -0.56 -0.10 25.22
N LYS A 143 -1.71 -0.79 25.36
CA LYS A 143 -2.46 -0.84 26.63
C LYS A 143 -1.72 -1.58 27.73
N LEU A 144 -0.94 -2.62 27.40
CA LEU A 144 -0.15 -3.38 28.35
C LEU A 144 1.15 -2.65 28.76
N ALA A 145 1.69 -1.82 27.87
CA ALA A 145 2.91 -1.04 28.09
C ALA A 145 2.71 0.43 27.68
N PRO A 146 1.87 1.20 28.39
CA PRO A 146 1.51 2.58 28.00
C PRO A 146 2.69 3.56 28.03
N ASP A 147 3.72 3.26 28.82
CA ASP A 147 4.94 4.08 28.92
C ASP A 147 6.02 3.66 27.91
N ASN A 148 5.70 2.77 26.96
CA ASN A 148 6.64 2.33 25.92
C ASN A 148 6.44 3.14 24.63
N ASP A 149 7.22 4.22 24.50
CA ASP A 149 7.18 5.09 23.32
C ASP A 149 7.43 4.35 22.00
N GLU A 150 8.20 3.26 21.99
CA GLU A 150 8.50 2.52 20.76
C GLU A 150 7.24 1.86 20.22
N ILE A 151 6.45 1.23 21.09
CA ILE A 151 5.16 0.63 20.71
C ILE A 151 4.17 1.71 20.28
N ALA A 152 4.09 2.81 21.03
CA ALA A 152 3.22 3.94 20.70
C ALA A 152 3.58 4.57 19.34
N GLU A 153 4.87 4.74 19.03
CA GLU A 153 5.33 5.25 17.74
C GLU A 153 5.08 4.26 16.60
N VAL A 154 5.32 2.96 16.81
CA VAL A 154 5.01 1.92 15.83
C VAL A 154 3.51 1.90 15.53
N LEU A 155 2.64 1.98 16.55
CA LEU A 155 1.20 2.09 16.37
C LEU A 155 0.80 3.33 15.56
N ALA A 156 1.34 4.50 15.89
CA ALA A 156 1.06 5.73 15.15
C ALA A 156 1.52 5.65 13.68
N ASN A 157 2.70 5.06 13.44
CA ASN A 157 3.21 4.82 12.09
C ASN A 157 2.34 3.82 11.32
N THR A 158 1.87 2.75 11.97
CA THR A 158 0.94 1.79 11.37
C THR A 158 -0.37 2.44 10.94
N TYR A 159 -0.93 3.37 11.74
CA TYR A 159 -2.09 4.15 11.29
C TYR A 159 -1.77 5.04 10.09
N LEU A 160 -0.62 5.72 10.10
CA LEU A 160 -0.19 6.56 8.97
C LEU A 160 -0.04 5.74 7.68
N GLU A 161 0.62 4.58 7.75
CA GLU A 161 0.80 3.65 6.63
C GLU A 161 -0.54 3.07 6.14
N GLY A 162 -1.44 2.75 7.08
CA GLY A 162 -2.82 2.31 6.81
C GLY A 162 -3.76 3.39 6.30
N ARG A 163 -3.29 4.65 6.20
CA ARG A 163 -4.07 5.84 5.83
C ARG A 163 -5.20 6.19 6.80
N HIS A 164 -5.08 5.76 8.06
CA HIS A 164 -5.95 6.15 9.18
C HIS A 164 -5.41 7.46 9.80
N TYR A 165 -5.52 8.54 9.03
CA TYR A 165 -4.81 9.78 9.36
C TYR A 165 -5.34 10.46 10.64
N ASP A 166 -6.62 10.30 10.99
CA ASP A 166 -7.19 10.81 12.24
C ASP A 166 -6.60 10.10 13.47
N ASP A 167 -6.50 8.77 13.44
CA ASP A 167 -5.88 7.99 14.51
C ASP A 167 -4.37 8.28 14.59
N ALA A 168 -3.69 8.33 13.44
CA ALA A 168 -2.27 8.72 13.39
C ALA A 168 -2.05 10.11 14.01
N GLU A 169 -2.86 11.10 13.65
CA GLU A 169 -2.80 12.44 14.24
C GLU A 169 -2.96 12.40 15.76
N ARG A 170 -4.00 11.71 16.26
CA ARG A 170 -4.27 11.59 17.70
C ARG A 170 -3.07 11.00 18.44
N HIS A 171 -2.52 9.89 17.94
CA HIS A 171 -1.39 9.22 18.58
C HIS A 171 -0.09 10.03 18.49
N TYR A 172 0.20 10.69 17.37
CA TYR A 172 1.37 11.57 17.30
C TYR A 172 1.24 12.80 18.22
N ARG A 173 0.06 13.38 18.38
CA ARG A 173 -0.14 14.47 19.35
C ARG A 173 0.11 14.02 20.78
N GLN A 174 -0.33 12.82 21.16
CA GLN A 174 -0.06 12.23 22.48
C GLN A 174 1.45 12.03 22.69
N LEU A 175 2.14 11.39 21.75
CA LEU A 175 3.60 11.20 21.79
C LEU A 175 4.37 12.51 22.00
N LEU A 176 3.98 13.57 21.28
CA LEU A 176 4.63 14.89 21.39
C LEU A 176 4.31 15.60 22.73
N ALA A 177 3.11 15.40 23.28
CA ALA A 177 2.71 16.03 24.53
C ALA A 177 3.40 15.39 25.75
N ASP A 178 3.48 14.06 25.77
CA ASP A 178 3.82 13.32 26.99
C ASP A 178 5.32 13.00 27.07
N GLN A 179 5.97 12.73 25.94
CA GLN A 179 7.27 12.05 25.92
C GLN A 179 8.31 12.77 25.05
N ARG A 180 7.90 13.44 23.96
CA ARG A 180 8.84 13.90 22.91
C ARG A 180 8.52 15.26 22.29
N PRO A 181 8.45 16.36 23.07
CA PRO A 181 7.99 17.68 22.58
C PRO A 181 8.87 18.31 21.47
N GLU A 182 10.09 17.81 21.27
CA GLU A 182 11.02 18.31 20.24
C GLU A 182 11.40 17.25 19.19
N ASP A 183 10.70 16.10 19.12
CA ASP A 183 10.99 15.08 18.12
C ASP A 183 10.51 15.52 16.73
N GLY A 184 11.45 16.00 15.93
CA GLY A 184 11.21 16.48 14.57
C GLY A 184 10.71 15.38 13.62
N ARG A 185 11.03 14.10 13.84
CA ARG A 185 10.51 12.99 13.02
C ARG A 185 9.02 12.81 13.28
N VAL A 186 8.65 12.64 14.54
CA VAL A 186 7.24 12.48 14.97
C VAL A 186 6.42 13.71 14.55
N THR A 187 6.97 14.91 14.72
CA THR A 187 6.31 16.16 14.30
C THR A 187 6.03 16.22 12.79
N LEU A 188 6.94 15.71 11.95
CA LEU A 188 6.72 15.67 10.51
C LEU A 188 5.71 14.60 10.09
N ASN A 189 5.62 13.49 10.81
CA ASN A 189 4.59 12.48 10.57
C ASN A 189 3.19 13.00 10.98
N LEU A 190 3.11 13.80 12.06
CA LEU A 190 1.89 14.54 12.41
C LEU A 190 1.51 15.52 11.29
N ALA A 191 2.47 16.28 10.77
CA ALA A 191 2.22 17.19 9.65
C ALA A 191 1.76 16.45 8.38
N ASP A 192 2.28 15.25 8.12
CA ASP A 192 1.81 14.41 7.00
C ASP A 192 0.37 13.93 7.21
N SER A 193 0.04 13.49 8.43
CA SER A 193 -1.31 13.08 8.81
C SER A 193 -2.31 14.22 8.61
N LEU A 194 -2.01 15.40 9.17
CA LEU A 194 -2.82 16.62 9.01
C LEU A 194 -2.97 17.05 7.55
N SER A 195 -1.86 16.97 6.79
CA SER A 195 -1.88 17.24 5.36
C SER A 195 -2.85 16.31 4.64
N ASN A 196 -2.90 15.01 4.96
CA ASN A 196 -3.82 14.07 4.35
C ASN A 196 -5.28 14.29 4.78
N LEU A 197 -5.52 14.79 5.99
CA LEU A 197 -6.83 15.25 6.49
C LEU A 197 -7.29 16.60 5.92
N ASN A 198 -6.61 17.13 4.89
CA ASN A 198 -6.85 18.46 4.32
C ASN A 198 -6.68 19.65 5.30
N ARG A 199 -6.17 19.42 6.53
CA ARG A 199 -5.84 20.45 7.54
C ARG A 199 -4.48 21.09 7.23
N THR A 200 -4.45 21.76 6.10
CA THR A 200 -3.23 22.22 5.42
C THR A 200 -2.48 23.28 6.22
N GLU A 201 -3.18 24.25 6.77
CA GLU A 201 -2.62 25.35 7.56
C GLU A 201 -1.90 24.79 8.79
N GLU A 202 -2.56 23.91 9.54
CA GLU A 202 -1.97 23.25 10.71
C GLU A 202 -0.75 22.40 10.32
N ALA A 203 -0.83 21.63 9.23
CA ALA A 203 0.31 20.85 8.75
C ALA A 203 1.53 21.73 8.46
N LEU A 204 1.33 22.90 7.85
CA LEU A 204 2.39 23.87 7.56
C LEU A 204 2.95 24.52 8.83
N GLU A 205 2.11 24.77 9.84
CA GLU A 205 2.55 25.26 11.17
C GLU A 205 3.47 24.26 11.86
N TRP A 206 3.09 22.98 11.90
CA TRP A 206 3.94 21.93 12.47
C TRP A 206 5.28 21.79 11.74
N CYS A 207 5.28 21.89 10.41
CA CYS A 207 6.53 21.94 9.65
C CYS A 207 7.41 23.15 10.05
N ASN A 208 6.82 24.32 10.31
CA ASN A 208 7.56 25.51 10.72
C ASN A 208 8.22 25.33 12.10
N ARG A 209 7.59 24.59 13.02
CA ARG A 209 8.19 24.28 14.33
C ARG A 209 9.50 23.50 14.16
N VAL A 210 9.50 22.45 13.33
CA VAL A 210 10.71 21.65 13.04
C VAL A 210 11.79 22.49 12.36
N ILE A 211 11.42 23.41 11.47
CA ILE A 211 12.39 24.29 10.80
C ILE A 211 13.20 25.15 11.79
N ASN A 212 12.60 25.48 12.94
CA ASN A 212 13.24 26.27 13.99
C ASN A 212 14.17 25.45 14.90
N GLN A 213 14.06 24.12 14.93
CA GLN A 213 14.78 23.22 15.85
C GLN A 213 16.15 22.69 15.33
N LYS A 214 16.65 23.20 14.20
CA LYS A 214 17.86 22.74 13.45
C LYS A 214 17.82 21.27 12.96
N ALA A 215 17.55 20.28 13.81
CA ALA A 215 17.37 18.89 13.43
C ALA A 215 16.16 18.73 12.49
N HIS A 216 16.22 17.83 11.52
CA HIS A 216 15.17 17.57 10.53
C HIS A 216 14.68 18.79 9.71
N LYS A 217 15.33 19.96 9.79
CA LYS A 217 14.98 21.17 9.04
C LYS A 217 14.91 20.95 7.52
N GLN A 218 15.81 20.13 6.99
CA GLN A 218 15.82 19.73 5.58
C GLN A 218 14.54 18.96 5.22
N ALA A 219 14.19 17.95 6.02
CA ALA A 219 13.00 17.12 5.81
C ALA A 219 11.72 17.94 5.95
N ALA A 220 11.68 18.89 6.88
CA ALA A 220 10.55 19.81 7.05
C ALA A 220 10.31 20.70 5.81
N HIS A 221 11.37 21.21 5.18
CA HIS A 221 11.23 21.91 3.90
C HIS A 221 10.75 20.99 2.77
N VAL A 222 11.19 19.74 2.73
CA VAL A 222 10.65 18.75 1.77
C VAL A 222 9.17 18.49 2.00
N MET A 223 8.73 18.36 3.26
CA MET A 223 7.33 18.17 3.61
C MET A 223 6.47 19.36 3.19
N LYS A 224 6.86 20.60 3.53
CA LYS A 224 6.19 21.81 3.04
C LYS A 224 6.10 21.85 1.53
N ALA A 225 7.18 21.46 0.83
CA ALA A 225 7.19 21.45 -0.62
C ALA A 225 6.20 20.44 -1.21
N ARG A 226 6.04 19.27 -0.58
CA ARG A 226 5.03 18.27 -0.96
C ARG A 226 3.62 18.80 -0.71
N ILE A 227 3.36 19.43 0.44
CA ILE A 227 2.06 20.04 0.78
C ILE A 227 1.70 21.14 -0.23
N TYR A 228 2.58 22.10 -0.50
CA TYR A 228 2.33 23.09 -1.55
C TYR A 228 2.17 22.45 -2.94
N GLY A 229 2.89 21.35 -3.16
CA GLY A 229 2.69 20.44 -4.28
C GLY A 229 1.22 20.07 -4.39
N THR A 230 0.62 19.43 -3.37
CA THR A 230 -0.80 18.96 -3.34
C THR A 230 -1.83 20.07 -3.58
N LEU A 231 -1.51 21.32 -3.24
CA LEU A 231 -2.33 22.50 -3.51
C LEU A 231 -2.18 23.05 -4.93
N GLY A 232 -1.17 22.62 -5.69
CA GLY A 232 -0.83 23.20 -6.99
C GLY A 232 -0.01 24.49 -6.92
N ASP A 233 0.44 24.91 -5.72
CA ASP A 233 1.34 26.05 -5.56
C ASP A 233 2.78 25.66 -5.89
N ALA A 234 3.06 25.54 -7.19
CA ALA A 234 4.37 25.21 -7.70
C ALA A 234 5.45 26.24 -7.31
N LYS A 235 5.08 27.49 -7.03
CA LYS A 235 6.03 28.53 -6.63
C LYS A 235 6.55 28.29 -5.21
N SER A 236 5.64 28.05 -4.26
CA SER A 236 6.00 27.76 -2.87
C SER A 236 6.66 26.40 -2.72
N ALA A 237 6.20 25.39 -3.49
CA ALA A 237 6.85 24.08 -3.54
C ALA A 237 8.31 24.18 -4.00
N ARG A 238 8.56 24.88 -5.12
CA ARG A 238 9.92 25.09 -5.66
C ARG A 238 10.81 25.83 -4.67
N THR A 239 10.28 26.85 -4.00
CA THR A 239 11.01 27.62 -2.99
C THR A 239 11.45 26.71 -1.84
N ASN A 240 10.57 25.86 -1.32
CA ASN A 240 10.88 24.97 -0.20
C ASN A 240 11.84 23.84 -0.60
N TYR A 241 11.72 23.24 -1.78
CA TYR A 241 12.74 22.29 -2.24
C TYR A 241 14.13 22.94 -2.38
N ARG A 242 14.21 24.18 -2.87
CA ARG A 242 15.47 24.92 -2.91
C ARG A 242 16.00 25.22 -1.51
N SER A 243 15.14 25.51 -0.54
CA SER A 243 15.54 25.67 0.87
C SER A 243 16.15 24.38 1.42
N ALA A 244 15.54 23.22 1.16
CA ALA A 244 16.09 21.92 1.54
C ALA A 244 17.49 21.71 0.93
N LEU A 245 17.67 22.05 -0.36
CA LEU A 245 18.96 21.94 -1.05
C LEU A 245 20.03 22.95 -0.61
N ARG A 246 19.66 24.01 0.12
CA ARG A 246 20.65 24.90 0.77
C ARG A 246 21.20 24.29 2.06
N ILE A 247 20.46 23.40 2.70
CA ILE A 247 20.86 22.71 3.93
C ILE A 247 21.71 21.49 3.56
N GLU A 248 21.18 20.63 2.69
CA GLU A 248 21.87 19.45 2.20
C GLU A 248 21.83 19.47 0.67
N THR A 249 22.99 19.76 0.07
CA THR A 249 23.06 20.08 -1.35
C THR A 249 22.71 18.93 -2.29
N ASP A 250 22.72 17.70 -1.78
CA ASP A 250 22.49 16.47 -2.51
C ASP A 250 21.31 15.64 -1.96
N ALA A 251 20.44 16.27 -1.15
CA ALA A 251 19.23 15.67 -0.62
C ALA A 251 18.33 15.13 -1.73
N LEU A 252 18.30 13.80 -1.87
CA LEU A 252 17.60 13.11 -2.94
C LEU A 252 16.10 13.45 -3.02
N PRO A 253 15.32 13.49 -1.92
CA PRO A 253 13.90 13.84 -1.99
C PRO A 253 13.64 15.23 -2.57
N ALA A 254 14.52 16.19 -2.31
CA ALA A 254 14.38 17.56 -2.82
C ALA A 254 14.78 17.66 -4.30
N LEU A 255 15.86 16.96 -4.70
CA LEU A 255 16.27 16.88 -6.10
C LEU A 255 15.18 16.23 -6.98
N ALA A 256 14.65 15.08 -6.54
CA ALA A 256 13.60 14.36 -7.25
C ALA A 256 12.29 15.15 -7.27
N GLY A 257 11.94 15.82 -6.15
CA GLY A 257 10.77 16.69 -6.05
C GLY A 257 10.78 17.85 -7.04
N LEU A 258 11.92 18.55 -7.21
CA LEU A 258 12.06 19.62 -8.20
C LEU A 258 11.90 19.13 -9.63
N VAL A 259 12.42 17.93 -9.94
CA VAL A 259 12.26 17.32 -11.25
C VAL A 259 10.82 16.93 -11.50
N GLN A 260 10.09 16.48 -10.48
CA GLN A 260 8.68 16.14 -10.66
C GLN A 260 7.79 17.36 -10.86
N LEU A 261 8.00 18.42 -10.07
CA LEU A 261 7.13 19.60 -9.94
C LEU A 261 6.83 20.37 -11.23
N GLU A 262 7.70 20.25 -12.24
CA GLU A 262 7.52 20.97 -13.50
C GLU A 262 8.24 20.31 -14.66
N LYS A 263 7.97 20.79 -15.88
CA LYS A 263 8.65 20.33 -17.10
C LYS A 263 10.15 20.64 -17.04
N VAL A 264 10.97 19.61 -17.22
CA VAL A 264 12.42 19.74 -17.17
C VAL A 264 12.99 20.31 -18.48
N THR A 265 13.62 21.49 -18.38
CA THR A 265 14.41 22.12 -19.45
C THR A 265 15.91 22.18 -19.11
N ALA A 266 16.73 22.74 -20.01
CA ALA A 266 18.18 22.89 -19.84
C ALA A 266 18.60 23.59 -18.54
N ARG A 267 17.77 24.48 -17.98
CA ARG A 267 18.04 25.18 -16.71
C ARG A 267 18.20 24.25 -15.50
N HIS A 268 17.71 23.01 -15.59
CA HIS A 268 17.78 22.04 -14.50
C HIS A 268 19.01 21.14 -14.57
N GLN A 269 19.94 21.36 -15.52
CA GLN A 269 21.16 20.56 -15.66
C GLN A 269 21.91 20.36 -14.33
N PRO A 270 22.13 21.39 -13.49
CA PRO A 270 22.82 21.20 -12.20
C PRO A 270 22.10 20.25 -11.24
N ILE A 271 20.76 20.20 -11.27
CA ILE A 271 19.95 19.28 -10.46
C ILE A 271 20.09 17.85 -11.00
N ILE A 272 20.04 17.70 -12.33
CA ILE A 272 20.18 16.42 -13.02
C ILE A 272 21.56 15.80 -12.74
N ASP A 273 22.63 16.59 -12.77
CA ASP A 273 23.98 16.10 -12.51
C ASP A 273 24.14 15.56 -11.08
N LYS A 274 23.54 16.26 -10.10
CA LYS A 274 23.48 15.79 -8.71
C LYS A 274 22.66 14.50 -8.57
N LEU A 275 21.51 14.40 -9.26
CA LEU A 275 20.71 13.17 -9.29
C LEU A 275 21.48 12.00 -9.89
N LYS A 276 22.21 12.21 -10.98
CA LYS A 276 23.08 11.18 -11.59
C LYS A 276 24.15 10.71 -10.61
N LYS A 277 24.75 11.63 -9.85
CA LYS A 277 25.72 11.30 -8.79
C LYS A 277 25.09 10.51 -7.64
N GLN A 278 23.86 10.84 -7.20
CA GLN A 278 23.17 10.03 -6.19
C GLN A 278 22.85 8.63 -6.72
N PHE A 279 22.32 8.54 -7.94
CA PHE A 279 21.92 7.28 -8.56
C PHE A 279 23.06 6.25 -8.68
N SER A 280 24.32 6.70 -8.78
CA SER A 280 25.49 5.81 -8.84
C SER A 280 25.98 5.31 -7.48
N LYS A 281 25.52 5.88 -6.36
CA LYS A 281 25.93 5.44 -5.01
C LYS A 281 25.30 4.08 -4.68
N ARG A 282 26.15 3.11 -4.32
CA ARG A 282 25.70 1.79 -3.83
C ARG A 282 25.19 1.81 -2.39
N SER A 283 25.49 2.89 -1.64
CA SER A 283 25.05 3.07 -0.26
C SER A 283 23.57 3.46 -0.11
N LEU A 284 22.91 3.81 -1.21
CA LEU A 284 21.47 4.11 -1.19
C LEU A 284 20.66 2.82 -1.17
N THR A 285 19.55 2.85 -0.45
CA THR A 285 18.55 1.78 -0.47
C THR A 285 17.98 1.59 -1.89
N LEU A 286 17.41 0.41 -2.16
CA LEU A 286 16.78 0.11 -3.45
C LEU A 286 15.68 1.13 -3.78
N LYS A 287 14.79 1.45 -2.83
CA LYS A 287 13.77 2.50 -2.99
C LYS A 287 14.35 3.88 -3.33
N GLN A 288 15.43 4.30 -2.66
CA GLN A 288 16.08 5.58 -2.97
C GLN A 288 16.67 5.58 -4.40
N ARG A 289 17.30 4.49 -4.82
CA ARG A 289 17.83 4.36 -6.18
C ARG A 289 16.72 4.34 -7.21
N ALA A 290 15.58 3.72 -6.92
CA ALA A 290 14.38 3.77 -7.73
C ALA A 290 13.89 5.21 -7.91
N ILE A 291 13.68 5.96 -6.81
CA ILE A 291 13.26 7.38 -6.85
C ILE A 291 14.18 8.22 -7.74
N ALA A 292 15.50 8.06 -7.60
CA ALA A 292 16.47 8.74 -8.44
C ALA A 292 16.35 8.32 -9.93
N GLY A 293 16.14 7.03 -10.20
CA GLY A 293 15.92 6.50 -11.54
C GLY A 293 14.68 7.10 -12.21
N PHE A 294 13.53 7.12 -11.54
CA PHE A 294 12.31 7.73 -12.08
C PHE A 294 12.44 9.23 -12.33
N ALA A 295 13.11 9.96 -11.42
CA ALA A 295 13.39 11.38 -11.63
C ALA A 295 14.28 11.59 -12.88
N LEU A 296 15.34 10.80 -13.04
CA LEU A 296 16.21 10.88 -14.22
C LEU A 296 15.48 10.48 -15.51
N GLY A 297 14.60 9.47 -15.45
CA GLY A 297 13.75 9.06 -16.57
C GLY A 297 12.81 10.18 -17.01
N LYS A 298 12.12 10.83 -16.07
CA LYS A 298 11.29 12.01 -16.36
C LYS A 298 12.13 13.16 -16.94
N ALA A 299 13.29 13.45 -16.36
CA ALA A 299 14.16 14.52 -16.84
C ALA A 299 14.62 14.29 -18.29
N ALA A 300 14.91 13.05 -18.67
CA ALA A 300 15.25 12.70 -20.04
C ALA A 300 14.02 12.77 -20.97
N HIS A 301 12.85 12.27 -20.52
CA HIS A 301 11.58 12.34 -21.26
C HIS A 301 11.21 13.79 -21.60
N ASP A 302 11.19 14.68 -20.61
CA ASP A 302 10.83 16.09 -20.78
C ASP A 302 11.76 16.84 -21.75
N ARG A 303 13.00 16.34 -21.90
CA ARG A 303 14.03 16.86 -22.83
C ARG A 303 13.99 16.18 -24.21
N GLY A 304 13.10 15.23 -24.44
CA GLY A 304 12.97 14.49 -25.69
C GLY A 304 13.99 13.36 -25.88
N ASP A 305 14.80 13.02 -24.87
CA ASP A 305 15.75 11.91 -24.95
C ASP A 305 15.07 10.60 -24.52
N ILE A 306 14.31 10.03 -25.47
CA ILE A 306 13.53 8.80 -25.27
C ILE A 306 14.44 7.63 -24.86
N LYS A 307 15.63 7.52 -25.46
CA LYS A 307 16.56 6.40 -25.22
C LYS A 307 17.12 6.42 -23.79
N GLN A 308 17.52 7.60 -23.29
CA GLN A 308 17.91 7.71 -21.88
C GLN A 308 16.71 7.56 -20.95
N ALA A 309 15.54 8.11 -21.30
CA ALA A 309 14.34 8.02 -20.47
C ALA A 309 13.97 6.56 -20.16
N ILE A 310 13.83 5.73 -21.19
CA ILE A 310 13.49 4.32 -21.02
C ILE A 310 14.57 3.56 -20.24
N THR A 311 15.84 3.91 -20.44
CA THR A 311 16.96 3.29 -19.70
C THR A 311 16.83 3.54 -18.21
N TYR A 312 16.52 4.77 -17.81
CA TYR A 312 16.35 5.13 -16.40
C TYR A 312 15.07 4.57 -15.78
N PHE A 313 13.95 4.56 -16.53
CA PHE A 313 12.72 3.91 -16.07
C PHE A 313 12.93 2.42 -15.82
N LYS A 314 13.55 1.69 -16.77
CA LYS A 314 13.88 0.27 -16.60
C LYS A 314 14.73 0.00 -15.37
N LYS A 315 15.76 0.82 -15.13
CA LYS A 315 16.61 0.67 -13.93
C LYS A 315 15.87 0.99 -12.64
N GLY A 316 15.04 2.03 -12.62
CA GLY A 316 14.25 2.41 -11.46
C GLY A 316 13.29 1.30 -11.06
N ASN A 317 12.58 0.76 -12.04
CA ASN A 317 11.70 -0.39 -11.91
C ASN A 317 12.42 -1.66 -11.44
N ALA A 318 13.59 -1.98 -11.99
CA ALA A 318 14.38 -3.13 -11.55
C ALA A 318 14.80 -3.05 -10.08
N PHE A 319 15.04 -1.85 -9.54
CA PHE A 319 15.30 -1.69 -8.10
C PHE A 319 14.05 -1.93 -7.25
N LEU A 320 12.86 -1.57 -7.75
CA LEU A 320 11.61 -1.87 -7.05
C LEU A 320 11.31 -3.37 -7.07
N GLU A 321 11.54 -4.04 -8.20
CA GLU A 321 11.37 -5.49 -8.28
C GLU A 321 12.31 -6.24 -7.33
N GLN A 322 13.53 -5.74 -7.17
CA GLN A 322 14.48 -6.29 -6.19
C GLN A 322 14.07 -6.00 -4.74
N ASP A 323 13.40 -4.87 -4.47
CA ASP A 323 12.98 -4.44 -3.13
C ASP A 323 11.72 -5.18 -2.65
N GLY A 324 10.79 -5.45 -3.57
CA GLY A 324 9.56 -6.16 -3.31
C GLY A 324 8.99 -6.70 -4.63
N PRO A 325 9.26 -7.97 -4.97
CA PRO A 325 8.80 -8.52 -6.23
C PRO A 325 7.27 -8.63 -6.29
N TYR A 326 6.72 -8.62 -7.49
CA TYR A 326 5.28 -8.81 -7.70
C TYR A 326 4.89 -10.29 -7.52
N ASP A 327 3.91 -10.54 -6.66
CA ASP A 327 3.34 -11.87 -6.38
C ASP A 327 2.16 -12.16 -7.32
N GLU A 328 2.47 -12.73 -8.48
CA GLU A 328 1.49 -13.02 -9.54
C GLU A 328 0.50 -14.11 -9.15
N GLU A 329 0.94 -15.13 -8.41
CA GLU A 329 0.05 -16.21 -7.96
C GLU A 329 -1.00 -15.69 -6.99
N HIS A 330 -0.59 -14.87 -6.01
CA HIS A 330 -1.52 -14.24 -5.07
C HIS A 330 -2.50 -13.30 -5.76
N ALA A 331 -2.05 -12.55 -6.76
CA ALA A 331 -2.95 -11.73 -7.57
C ALA A 331 -3.98 -12.59 -8.30
N ASN A 332 -3.56 -13.63 -9.02
CA ASN A 332 -4.47 -14.55 -9.71
C ASN A 332 -5.51 -15.15 -8.76
N LEU A 333 -5.07 -15.59 -7.56
CA LEU A 333 -5.95 -16.13 -6.53
C LEU A 333 -6.98 -15.09 -6.06
N ARG A 334 -6.56 -13.85 -5.79
CA ARG A 334 -7.48 -12.77 -5.39
C ARG A 334 -8.54 -12.49 -6.45
N PHE A 335 -8.16 -12.41 -7.72
CA PHE A 335 -9.08 -12.16 -8.84
C PHE A 335 -10.06 -13.32 -9.08
N SER A 336 -9.58 -14.56 -9.01
CA SER A 336 -10.44 -15.74 -9.16
C SER A 336 -11.42 -15.89 -7.98
N THR A 337 -10.96 -15.62 -6.76
CA THR A 337 -11.77 -15.62 -5.53
C THR A 337 -12.93 -14.64 -5.65
N LEU A 338 -12.69 -13.39 -6.10
CA LEU A 338 -13.75 -12.41 -6.29
C LEU A 338 -14.86 -12.89 -7.25
N LYS A 339 -14.47 -13.48 -8.39
CA LYS A 339 -15.45 -14.04 -9.34
C LYS A 339 -16.18 -15.26 -8.75
N HIS A 340 -15.50 -16.07 -7.95
CA HIS A 340 -16.09 -17.21 -7.28
C HIS A 340 -17.16 -16.80 -6.26
N ILE A 341 -16.82 -15.91 -5.32
CA ILE A 341 -17.72 -15.52 -4.22
C ILE A 341 -18.92 -14.70 -4.71
N PHE A 342 -18.74 -13.85 -5.72
CA PHE A 342 -19.82 -13.02 -6.27
C PHE A 342 -20.50 -13.62 -7.50
N GLY A 343 -20.00 -14.74 -8.02
CA GLY A 343 -20.60 -15.46 -9.14
C GLY A 343 -22.04 -15.91 -8.86
N PRO A 344 -22.34 -16.50 -7.68
CA PRO A 344 -23.70 -16.88 -7.29
C PRO A 344 -24.60 -15.72 -6.84
N VAL A 345 -24.04 -14.55 -6.52
CA VAL A 345 -24.81 -13.42 -5.98
C VAL A 345 -25.67 -12.79 -7.07
N ASP A 346 -26.96 -12.66 -6.80
CA ASP A 346 -27.92 -11.95 -7.64
C ASP A 346 -28.23 -10.56 -7.06
N PHE A 347 -27.50 -9.56 -7.54
CA PHE A 347 -27.59 -8.18 -7.05
C PHE A 347 -28.95 -7.50 -7.27
N HIS A 348 -29.85 -8.10 -8.07
CA HIS A 348 -31.20 -7.60 -8.30
C HIS A 348 -32.23 -8.18 -7.33
N ASN A 349 -31.89 -9.25 -6.61
CA ASN A 349 -32.80 -10.02 -5.75
C ASN A 349 -32.29 -10.20 -4.31
N LEU A 350 -31.37 -9.34 -3.85
CA LEU A 350 -30.93 -9.32 -2.44
C LEU A 350 -32.08 -8.86 -1.52
N ASP A 351 -32.14 -9.36 -0.29
CA ASP A 351 -33.12 -8.88 0.70
C ASP A 351 -32.78 -7.42 1.09
N PRO A 352 -33.64 -6.44 0.75
CA PRO A 352 -33.36 -5.04 1.03
C PRO A 352 -33.23 -4.71 2.52
N ASN A 353 -33.80 -5.54 3.41
CA ASN A 353 -33.72 -5.33 4.85
C ASN A 353 -32.42 -5.83 5.47
N GLU A 354 -31.74 -6.77 4.80
CA GLU A 354 -30.51 -7.38 5.30
C GLU A 354 -29.26 -6.92 4.54
N ALA A 355 -29.35 -6.85 3.21
CA ALA A 355 -28.20 -6.59 2.33
C ALA A 355 -27.82 -5.12 2.22
N HIS A 356 -28.80 -4.23 2.32
CA HIS A 356 -28.61 -2.81 2.05
C HIS A 356 -28.56 -2.01 3.36
N VAL A 357 -27.74 -0.96 3.36
CA VAL A 357 -27.84 0.04 4.43
C VAL A 357 -29.17 0.79 4.27
N LYS A 358 -29.89 0.98 5.38
CA LYS A 358 -31.10 1.82 5.39
C LYS A 358 -30.65 3.28 5.48
N THR A 359 -30.68 3.97 4.35
CA THR A 359 -30.35 5.39 4.29
C THR A 359 -31.51 6.26 4.78
N THR A 360 -31.17 7.37 5.40
CA THR A 360 -32.05 8.48 5.78
C THR A 360 -31.88 9.62 4.79
N PRO A 361 -32.81 10.59 4.71
CA PRO A 361 -32.64 11.78 3.88
C PRO A 361 -31.41 12.62 4.21
N GLN A 362 -30.83 12.44 5.40
CA GLN A 362 -29.61 13.12 5.85
C GLN A 362 -28.33 12.43 5.36
N ASP A 363 -28.41 11.17 4.94
CA ASP A 363 -27.25 10.40 4.50
C ASP A 363 -26.74 10.88 3.14
N LYS A 364 -25.41 10.80 2.98
CA LYS A 364 -24.71 11.22 1.77
C LYS A 364 -24.97 10.24 0.63
N LYS A 365 -25.19 10.76 -0.57
CA LYS A 365 -25.19 9.97 -1.81
C LYS A 365 -23.76 9.67 -2.22
N LEU A 366 -23.48 8.41 -2.55
CA LEU A 366 -22.13 7.93 -2.82
C LEU A 366 -21.86 7.84 -4.33
N ILE A 367 -20.72 8.37 -4.74
CA ILE A 367 -20.18 8.23 -6.08
C ILE A 367 -18.81 7.56 -5.99
N PHE A 368 -18.67 6.37 -6.59
CA PHE A 368 -17.41 5.65 -6.66
C PHE A 368 -16.78 5.83 -8.04
N VAL A 369 -15.54 6.33 -8.08
CA VAL A 369 -14.78 6.47 -9.33
C VAL A 369 -13.64 5.46 -9.36
N VAL A 370 -13.80 4.43 -10.18
CA VAL A 370 -12.93 3.24 -10.22
C VAL A 370 -12.25 3.08 -11.58
N GLY A 371 -11.18 2.29 -11.59
CA GLY A 371 -10.46 1.91 -12.79
C GLY A 371 -9.00 1.60 -12.49
N MET A 372 -8.20 1.33 -13.52
CA MET A 372 -6.76 1.21 -13.33
C MET A 372 -6.17 2.54 -12.86
N PRO A 373 -5.17 2.56 -11.97
CA PRO A 373 -4.41 3.77 -11.71
C PRO A 373 -3.95 4.40 -13.03
N ARG A 374 -3.98 5.75 -13.13
CA ARG A 374 -3.62 6.51 -14.36
C ARG A 374 -4.59 6.41 -15.55
N SER A 375 -5.76 5.81 -15.38
CA SER A 375 -6.82 5.73 -16.41
C SER A 375 -7.66 7.00 -16.60
N GLY A 376 -7.62 7.95 -15.65
CA GLY A 376 -8.39 9.20 -15.74
C GLY A 376 -9.29 9.46 -14.54
N THR A 377 -9.37 8.55 -13.58
CA THR A 377 -10.17 8.68 -12.35
C THR A 377 -10.00 10.03 -11.64
N SER A 378 -8.77 10.55 -11.49
CA SER A 378 -8.54 11.86 -10.85
C SER A 378 -9.15 13.03 -11.62
N LEU A 379 -9.21 12.95 -12.96
CA LEU A 379 -9.83 13.98 -13.80
C LEU A 379 -11.35 13.97 -13.62
N VAL A 380 -11.95 12.77 -13.58
CA VAL A 380 -13.38 12.59 -13.35
C VAL A 380 -13.80 13.13 -11.99
N GLU A 381 -13.06 12.79 -10.93
CA GLU A 381 -13.31 13.38 -9.61
C GLU A 381 -13.12 14.90 -9.62
N GLN A 382 -12.13 15.43 -10.35
CA GLN A 382 -11.94 16.88 -10.45
C GLN A 382 -13.13 17.57 -11.11
N ILE A 383 -13.73 16.97 -12.14
CA ILE A 383 -14.95 17.48 -12.79
C ILE A 383 -16.13 17.43 -11.81
N LEU A 384 -16.34 16.29 -11.16
CA LEU A 384 -17.46 16.09 -10.23
C LEU A 384 -17.37 17.03 -9.03
N SER A 385 -16.20 17.12 -8.40
CA SER A 385 -15.96 17.98 -7.22
C SER A 385 -15.87 19.47 -7.52
N THR A 386 -16.04 19.88 -8.78
CA THR A 386 -16.27 21.29 -9.12
C THR A 386 -17.75 21.66 -9.05
N HIS A 387 -18.65 20.67 -9.06
CA HIS A 387 -20.08 20.89 -8.82
C HIS A 387 -20.31 21.28 -7.35
N SER A 388 -21.13 22.31 -7.11
CA SER A 388 -21.35 22.91 -5.79
C SER A 388 -21.89 21.94 -4.73
N GLY A 389 -22.69 20.97 -5.15
CA GLY A 389 -23.25 19.91 -4.30
C GLY A 389 -22.39 18.65 -4.10
N VAL A 390 -21.11 18.64 -4.50
CA VAL A 390 -20.27 17.43 -4.51
C VAL A 390 -18.96 17.63 -3.76
N HIS A 391 -18.76 16.82 -2.71
CA HIS A 391 -17.48 16.74 -2.01
C HIS A 391 -16.55 15.69 -2.64
N GLY A 392 -15.34 16.10 -3.05
CA GLY A 392 -14.30 15.20 -3.55
C GLY A 392 -13.40 14.66 -2.43
N ALA A 393 -13.71 13.48 -1.88
CA ALA A 393 -13.03 12.91 -0.71
C ALA A 393 -11.67 12.23 -1.02
N GLY A 394 -11.25 12.16 -2.29
CA GLY A 394 -9.96 11.57 -2.66
C GLY A 394 -9.96 10.05 -2.63
N GLU A 395 -8.83 9.45 -2.23
CA GLU A 395 -8.65 7.99 -2.15
C GLU A 395 -8.97 7.49 -0.74
N LEU A 396 -10.24 7.17 -0.48
CA LEU A 396 -10.65 6.62 0.82
C LEU A 396 -10.31 5.14 0.91
N ASN A 397 -9.62 4.74 1.98
CA ASN A 397 -9.25 3.33 2.21
C ASN A 397 -10.34 2.54 2.96
N PHE A 398 -11.50 3.16 3.23
CA PHE A 398 -12.53 2.62 4.13
C PHE A 398 -13.09 1.27 3.68
N MET A 399 -13.43 1.13 2.39
CA MET A 399 -13.97 -0.12 1.88
C MET A 399 -12.94 -1.25 1.95
N ASN A 400 -11.67 -0.93 1.74
CA ASN A 400 -10.59 -1.90 1.89
C ASN A 400 -10.47 -2.34 3.35
N GLU A 401 -10.43 -1.42 4.30
CA GLU A 401 -10.38 -1.71 5.74
C GLU A 401 -11.50 -2.67 6.17
N ILE A 402 -12.74 -2.37 5.79
CA ILE A 402 -13.92 -3.15 6.19
C ILE A 402 -13.92 -4.57 5.61
N THR A 403 -13.31 -4.75 4.42
CA THR A 403 -13.43 -6.01 3.65
C THR A 403 -12.13 -6.80 3.53
N GLU A 404 -10.97 -6.26 3.90
CA GLU A 404 -9.67 -6.93 3.68
C GLU A 404 -9.57 -8.24 4.47
N GLU A 405 -10.06 -8.28 5.71
CA GLU A 405 -10.09 -9.51 6.51
C GLU A 405 -11.00 -10.56 5.86
N LEU A 406 -12.20 -10.17 5.41
CA LEU A 406 -13.10 -11.07 4.69
C LEU A 406 -12.44 -11.60 3.42
N MET A 407 -11.78 -10.72 2.66
CA MET A 407 -11.06 -11.10 1.44
C MET A 407 -9.91 -12.06 1.74
N TYR A 408 -9.15 -11.82 2.80
CA TYR A 408 -8.11 -12.73 3.26
C TYR A 408 -8.71 -14.10 3.60
N TYR A 409 -9.79 -14.17 4.38
CA TYR A 409 -10.46 -15.44 4.68
C TYR A 409 -10.98 -16.16 3.45
N PHE A 410 -11.61 -15.46 2.50
CA PHE A 410 -12.10 -16.07 1.27
C PHE A 410 -10.98 -16.63 0.38
N THR A 411 -9.81 -15.99 0.37
CA THR A 411 -8.65 -16.57 -0.34
C THR A 411 -8.15 -17.87 0.28
N GLN A 412 -8.42 -18.11 1.57
CA GLN A 412 -8.03 -19.33 2.28
C GLN A 412 -9.16 -20.39 2.33
N GLN A 413 -10.42 -19.98 2.20
CA GLN A 413 -11.61 -20.84 2.30
C GLN A 413 -12.63 -20.45 1.21
N PRO A 414 -12.37 -20.83 -0.06
CA PRO A 414 -13.19 -20.40 -1.19
C PRO A 414 -14.64 -20.90 -1.11
N GLU A 415 -14.91 -21.97 -0.35
CA GLU A 415 -16.25 -22.57 -0.20
C GLU A 415 -17.23 -21.73 0.65
N VAL A 416 -16.75 -20.73 1.39
CA VAL A 416 -17.60 -19.90 2.25
C VAL A 416 -18.49 -18.99 1.40
N LYS A 417 -19.81 -19.06 1.63
CA LYS A 417 -20.79 -18.21 0.95
C LYS A 417 -21.04 -16.93 1.75
N LEU A 418 -21.11 -15.81 1.04
CA LEU A 418 -21.61 -14.55 1.59
C LEU A 418 -23.13 -14.66 1.84
N ILE A 419 -23.58 -14.08 2.94
CA ILE A 419 -25.00 -13.90 3.28
C ILE A 419 -25.36 -12.42 3.24
N ASP A 420 -26.60 -12.11 2.92
CA ASP A 420 -27.10 -10.74 2.77
C ASP A 420 -26.76 -9.85 3.96
N ARG A 421 -26.95 -10.34 5.18
CA ARG A 421 -26.59 -9.64 6.43
C ARG A 421 -25.16 -9.10 6.48
N ALA A 422 -24.20 -9.77 5.85
CA ALA A 422 -22.82 -9.31 5.79
C ALA A 422 -22.70 -8.00 4.99
N PHE A 423 -23.42 -7.88 3.86
CA PHE A 423 -23.43 -6.67 3.04
C PHE A 423 -24.03 -5.47 3.77
N GLY A 424 -25.13 -5.69 4.52
CA GLY A 424 -25.72 -4.61 5.32
C GLY A 424 -24.81 -4.10 6.43
N SER A 425 -23.98 -4.98 7.02
CA SER A 425 -22.95 -4.55 7.99
C SER A 425 -21.86 -3.72 7.35
N ILE A 426 -21.33 -4.18 6.21
CA ILE A 426 -20.33 -3.45 5.42
C ILE A 426 -20.85 -2.05 5.05
N GLY A 427 -22.11 -1.96 4.63
CA GLY A 427 -22.75 -0.69 4.28
C GLY A 427 -22.86 0.27 5.45
N ARG A 428 -23.24 -0.22 6.64
CA ARG A 428 -23.29 0.62 7.86
C ARG A 428 -21.91 1.13 8.25
N ASP A 429 -20.92 0.24 8.34
CA ASP A 429 -19.57 0.60 8.76
C ASP A 429 -18.93 1.62 7.80
N TYR A 430 -19.22 1.51 6.49
CA TYR A 430 -18.77 2.48 5.51
C TYR A 430 -19.51 3.82 5.64
N MET A 431 -20.82 3.82 5.86
CA MET A 431 -21.60 5.05 6.06
C MET A 431 -21.20 5.79 7.33
N ASP A 432 -20.91 5.10 8.43
CA ASP A 432 -20.44 5.71 9.66
C ASP A 432 -19.12 6.48 9.41
N LYS A 433 -18.19 5.90 8.64
CA LYS A 433 -16.95 6.55 8.24
C LYS A 433 -17.18 7.74 7.29
N ILE A 434 -18.13 7.64 6.35
CA ILE A 434 -18.50 8.76 5.46
C ILE A 434 -19.12 9.91 6.26
N ASN A 435 -20.04 9.62 7.17
CA ASN A 435 -20.69 10.62 8.02
C ASN A 435 -19.68 11.29 8.97
N ALA A 436 -18.66 10.55 9.43
CA ALA A 436 -17.56 11.08 10.24
C ALA A 436 -16.67 12.09 9.50
N LEU A 437 -16.72 12.17 8.16
CA LEU A 437 -16.01 13.22 7.41
C LEU A 437 -16.56 14.62 7.71
N GLY A 438 -17.80 14.73 8.21
CA GLY A 438 -18.39 16.00 8.64
C GLY A 438 -18.57 17.02 7.51
N VAL A 439 -18.77 16.56 6.28
CA VAL A 439 -18.94 17.41 5.09
C VAL A 439 -20.39 17.82 4.90
N ASP A 440 -20.64 19.02 4.37
CA ASP A 440 -22.00 19.56 4.19
C ASP A 440 -22.64 19.08 2.89
N GLU A 441 -21.84 18.86 1.84
CA GLU A 441 -22.33 18.53 0.51
C GLU A 441 -23.13 17.21 0.51
N PRO A 442 -24.23 17.12 -0.25
CA PRO A 442 -25.08 15.92 -0.27
C PRO A 442 -24.47 14.72 -0.99
N TYR A 443 -23.48 14.94 -1.87
CA TYR A 443 -22.77 13.88 -2.59
C TYR A 443 -21.32 13.79 -2.15
N VAL A 444 -20.82 12.57 -1.95
CA VAL A 444 -19.42 12.31 -1.64
C VAL A 444 -18.84 11.41 -2.72
N VAL A 445 -17.72 11.85 -3.30
CA VAL A 445 -16.95 11.06 -4.28
C VAL A 445 -15.81 10.33 -3.57
N ASP A 446 -15.90 9.01 -3.52
CA ASP A 446 -14.75 8.14 -3.22
C ASP A 446 -14.07 7.75 -4.54
N LYS A 447 -12.95 8.41 -4.81
CA LYS A 447 -12.07 8.12 -5.94
C LYS A 447 -10.87 7.34 -5.45
N LEU A 448 -11.04 6.07 -5.14
CA LEU A 448 -9.95 5.10 -5.07
C LEU A 448 -10.00 4.19 -6.31
N PRO A 449 -9.04 4.28 -7.26
CA PRO A 449 -9.10 3.49 -8.49
C PRO A 449 -9.28 1.99 -8.22
N HIS A 450 -8.57 1.47 -7.21
CA HIS A 450 -8.58 0.07 -6.77
C HIS A 450 -9.90 -0.42 -6.18
N ASN A 451 -10.89 0.44 -5.91
CA ASN A 451 -12.23 0.01 -5.52
C ASN A 451 -12.89 -0.90 -6.58
N PHE A 452 -12.32 -1.03 -7.80
CA PHE A 452 -12.68 -2.10 -8.75
C PHE A 452 -12.61 -3.52 -8.13
N MET A 453 -11.74 -3.74 -7.14
CA MET A 453 -11.62 -4.99 -6.37
C MET A 453 -12.67 -5.15 -5.27
N ARG A 454 -13.52 -4.15 -5.06
CA ARG A 454 -14.55 -4.08 -4.01
C ARG A 454 -15.96 -3.85 -4.54
N LEU A 455 -16.11 -3.82 -5.86
CA LEU A 455 -17.36 -3.52 -6.53
C LEU A 455 -18.52 -4.44 -6.11
N GLY A 456 -18.26 -5.73 -5.88
CA GLY A 456 -19.27 -6.65 -5.36
C GLY A 456 -19.83 -6.22 -4.01
N PHE A 457 -18.96 -5.83 -3.06
CA PHE A 457 -19.41 -5.32 -1.75
C PHE A 457 -20.11 -3.98 -1.87
N ILE A 458 -19.56 -3.05 -2.66
CA ILE A 458 -20.14 -1.73 -2.89
C ILE A 458 -21.55 -1.86 -3.44
N ARG A 459 -21.75 -2.65 -4.51
CA ARG A 459 -23.06 -2.80 -5.17
C ARG A 459 -24.07 -3.54 -4.30
N ALA A 460 -23.61 -4.49 -3.48
CA ALA A 460 -24.50 -5.19 -2.54
C ALA A 460 -24.91 -4.28 -1.38
N ALA A 461 -24.00 -3.49 -0.82
CA ALA A 461 -24.30 -2.60 0.31
C ALA A 461 -25.09 -1.34 -0.11
N PHE A 462 -24.81 -0.80 -1.30
CA PHE A 462 -25.32 0.47 -1.80
C PHE A 462 -25.93 0.31 -3.20
N PRO A 463 -27.20 -0.10 -3.32
CA PRO A 463 -27.82 -0.32 -4.62
C PRO A 463 -27.95 0.97 -5.46
N ASP A 464 -28.08 2.13 -4.80
CA ASP A 464 -28.25 3.43 -5.43
C ASP A 464 -26.93 4.20 -5.66
N ALA A 465 -25.78 3.63 -5.27
CA ALA A 465 -24.49 4.29 -5.45
C ALA A 465 -24.11 4.38 -6.94
N CYS A 466 -23.63 5.54 -7.36
CA CYS A 466 -23.16 5.73 -8.72
C CYS A 466 -21.76 5.12 -8.86
N ILE A 467 -21.60 4.12 -9.72
CA ILE A 467 -20.30 3.51 -10.01
C ILE A 467 -19.83 3.99 -11.38
N ILE A 468 -18.77 4.81 -11.40
CA ILE A 468 -18.14 5.31 -12.62
C ILE A 468 -16.83 4.56 -12.84
N HIS A 469 -16.76 3.84 -13.95
CA HIS A 469 -15.54 3.18 -14.40
C HIS A 469 -14.90 3.99 -15.51
N THR A 470 -13.64 4.38 -15.31
CA THR A 470 -12.89 5.10 -16.35
C THR A 470 -12.17 4.13 -17.28
N ASN A 471 -12.56 4.16 -18.55
CA ASN A 471 -11.95 3.40 -19.63
C ASN A 471 -11.01 4.30 -20.44
N ARG A 472 -9.82 3.78 -20.76
CA ARG A 472 -8.77 4.48 -21.50
C ARG A 472 -7.88 3.44 -22.17
N ASP A 473 -7.30 3.80 -23.31
CA ASP A 473 -6.33 2.98 -24.07
C ASP A 473 -5.38 2.18 -23.15
N PRO A 474 -5.37 0.84 -23.25
CA PRO A 474 -4.57 -0.02 -22.39
C PRO A 474 -3.08 0.33 -22.39
N MET A 475 -2.52 0.66 -23.56
CA MET A 475 -1.11 1.01 -23.70
C MET A 475 -0.79 2.34 -23.00
N ALA A 476 -1.65 3.35 -23.14
CA ALA A 476 -1.50 4.62 -22.44
C ALA A 476 -1.57 4.46 -20.92
N VAL A 477 -2.47 3.62 -20.42
CA VAL A 477 -2.60 3.34 -18.98
C VAL A 477 -1.36 2.61 -18.47
N CYS A 478 -0.98 1.50 -19.11
CA CYS A 478 0.16 0.71 -18.68
C CYS A 478 1.47 1.50 -18.78
N TRP A 479 1.73 2.19 -19.91
CA TRP A 479 2.89 3.07 -20.03
C TRP A 479 2.91 4.17 -18.98
N SER A 480 1.74 4.74 -18.65
CA SER A 480 1.68 5.75 -17.60
C SER A 480 1.92 5.21 -16.19
N ASN A 481 1.63 3.93 -15.93
CA ASN A 481 1.99 3.26 -14.68
C ASN A 481 3.50 2.98 -14.65
N TYR A 482 4.03 2.36 -15.70
CA TYR A 482 5.43 1.93 -15.79
C TYR A 482 6.45 3.07 -15.62
N GLN A 483 6.12 4.29 -16.06
CA GLN A 483 7.02 5.45 -15.94
C GLN A 483 6.86 6.22 -14.62
N ARG A 484 6.10 5.70 -13.65
CA ARG A 484 5.80 6.38 -12.38
C ARG A 484 6.27 5.53 -11.19
N PHE A 485 6.88 6.18 -10.22
CA PHE A 485 7.19 5.57 -8.93
C PHE A 485 5.92 5.49 -8.09
N PHE A 486 5.55 4.28 -7.65
CA PHE A 486 4.51 4.04 -6.66
C PHE A 486 5.12 3.41 -5.40
N PRO A 487 4.93 3.99 -4.20
CA PRO A 487 5.54 3.47 -2.98
C PRO A 487 4.80 2.27 -2.36
N ALA A 488 3.52 2.05 -2.70
CA ALA A 488 2.70 0.99 -2.12
C ALA A 488 3.00 -0.37 -2.76
N LYS A 489 3.14 -1.45 -1.99
CA LYS A 489 3.49 -2.77 -2.54
C LYS A 489 2.37 -3.34 -3.41
N GLY A 490 1.11 -2.99 -3.12
CA GLY A 490 -0.04 -3.28 -3.99
C GLY A 490 0.09 -2.78 -5.44
N MET A 491 1.05 -1.89 -5.73
CA MET A 491 1.34 -1.38 -7.08
C MET A 491 2.52 -2.09 -7.78
N ASN A 492 3.12 -3.11 -7.17
CA ASN A 492 4.35 -3.72 -7.68
C ASN A 492 4.20 -4.38 -9.06
N PHE A 493 2.97 -4.75 -9.46
CA PHE A 493 2.69 -5.21 -10.83
C PHE A 493 3.15 -4.21 -11.91
N GLY A 494 3.27 -2.91 -11.58
CA GLY A 494 3.69 -1.87 -12.50
C GLY A 494 5.20 -1.79 -12.74
N ASN A 495 6.00 -2.55 -11.99
CA ASN A 495 7.46 -2.49 -12.06
C ASN A 495 8.04 -3.35 -13.20
N ASP A 496 7.29 -4.34 -13.68
CA ASP A 496 7.68 -5.15 -14.82
C ASP A 496 6.65 -5.03 -15.95
N MET A 497 7.11 -4.97 -17.20
CA MET A 497 6.20 -4.78 -18.35
C MET A 497 5.32 -6.00 -18.59
N ASP A 498 5.86 -7.20 -18.37
CA ASP A 498 5.12 -8.43 -18.60
C ASP A 498 4.08 -8.65 -17.48
N ALA A 499 4.50 -8.46 -16.23
CA ALA A 499 3.61 -8.45 -15.07
C ALA A 499 2.48 -7.42 -15.21
N LEU A 500 2.80 -6.20 -15.64
CA LEU A 500 1.83 -5.13 -15.84
C LEU A 500 0.79 -5.50 -16.91
N GLY A 501 1.23 -6.07 -18.04
CA GLY A 501 0.34 -6.53 -19.10
C GLY A 501 -0.60 -7.65 -18.63
N ARG A 502 -0.07 -8.63 -17.89
CA ARG A 502 -0.88 -9.74 -17.33
C ARG A 502 -1.85 -9.26 -16.26
N TYR A 503 -1.42 -8.39 -15.36
CA TYR A 503 -2.30 -7.76 -14.38
C TYR A 503 -3.42 -6.96 -15.04
N TYR A 504 -3.10 -6.19 -16.08
CA TYR A 504 -4.12 -5.43 -16.83
C TYR A 504 -5.18 -6.36 -17.45
N LYS A 505 -4.80 -7.55 -17.93
CA LYS A 505 -5.77 -8.56 -18.39
C LYS A 505 -6.65 -9.10 -17.26
N LEU A 506 -6.10 -9.36 -16.08
CA LEU A 506 -6.89 -9.76 -14.92
C LEU A 506 -7.90 -8.67 -14.55
N TYR A 507 -7.45 -7.41 -14.57
CA TYR A 507 -8.30 -6.25 -14.38
C TYR A 507 -9.43 -6.16 -15.41
N THR A 508 -9.15 -6.26 -16.71
CA THR A 508 -10.19 -6.14 -17.73
C THR A 508 -11.18 -7.30 -17.66
N ASP A 509 -10.72 -8.52 -17.41
CA ASP A 509 -11.57 -9.69 -17.19
C ASP A 509 -12.52 -9.48 -16.00
N LEU A 510 -12.01 -8.97 -14.87
CA LEU A 510 -12.83 -8.66 -13.70
C LEU A 510 -13.83 -7.54 -13.95
N ILE A 511 -13.44 -6.47 -14.66
CA ILE A 511 -14.37 -5.41 -15.04
C ILE A 511 -15.49 -5.94 -15.95
N MET A 512 -15.16 -6.81 -16.93
CA MET A 512 -16.18 -7.44 -17.78
C MET A 512 -17.15 -8.29 -16.97
N PHE A 513 -16.64 -9.03 -15.97
CA PHE A 513 -17.48 -9.75 -15.02
C PHE A 513 -18.45 -8.82 -14.28
N TRP A 514 -17.97 -7.69 -13.73
CA TRP A 514 -18.83 -6.72 -13.05
C TRP A 514 -19.86 -6.08 -13.95
N ARG A 515 -19.47 -5.67 -15.17
CA ARG A 515 -20.39 -5.10 -16.14
C ARG A 515 -21.52 -6.04 -16.50
N LYS A 516 -21.22 -7.34 -16.67
CA LYS A 516 -22.25 -8.36 -16.90
C LYS A 516 -23.19 -8.51 -15.71
N LYS A 517 -22.70 -8.35 -14.48
CA LYS A 517 -23.47 -8.47 -13.24
C LYS A 517 -24.31 -7.23 -12.92
N PHE A 518 -23.82 -6.04 -13.22
CA PHE A 518 -24.42 -4.77 -12.80
C PHE A 518 -25.26 -4.10 -13.89
N GLY A 519 -24.98 -4.40 -15.16
CA GLY A 519 -25.68 -3.80 -16.29
C GLY A 519 -25.55 -2.28 -16.28
N GLU A 520 -26.68 -1.59 -16.39
CA GLU A 520 -26.75 -0.12 -16.54
C GLU A 520 -26.40 0.65 -15.26
N THR A 521 -26.24 -0.01 -14.10
CA THR A 521 -25.86 0.68 -12.85
C THR A 521 -24.37 1.02 -12.76
N MET A 522 -23.58 0.69 -13.79
CA MET A 522 -22.16 1.00 -13.90
C MET A 522 -21.92 1.85 -15.14
N TYR A 523 -21.53 3.11 -14.95
CA TYR A 523 -21.25 4.03 -16.05
C TYR A 523 -19.83 3.86 -16.56
N GLU A 524 -19.69 3.62 -17.86
CA GLU A 524 -18.39 3.59 -18.52
C GLU A 524 -18.07 4.98 -19.09
N LEU A 525 -17.05 5.62 -18.52
CA LEU A 525 -16.53 6.88 -19.01
C LEU A 525 -15.34 6.61 -19.94
N ASP A 526 -15.50 6.91 -21.22
CA ASP A 526 -14.41 6.89 -22.19
C ASP A 526 -13.58 8.18 -22.07
N TYR A 527 -12.34 8.03 -21.61
CA TYR A 527 -11.41 9.13 -21.43
C TYR A 527 -11.12 9.87 -22.74
N ASP A 528 -10.93 9.16 -23.85
CA ASP A 528 -10.58 9.79 -25.13
C ASP A 528 -11.76 10.57 -25.69
N ARG A 529 -12.99 10.06 -25.53
CA ARG A 529 -14.22 10.80 -25.86
C ARG A 529 -14.36 12.06 -25.00
N LEU A 530 -14.12 11.97 -23.69
CA LEU A 530 -14.12 13.13 -22.78
C LEU A 530 -13.12 14.21 -23.23
N THR A 531 -11.93 13.82 -23.69
CA THR A 531 -10.94 14.80 -24.16
C THR A 531 -11.31 15.51 -25.46
N LYS A 532 -12.19 14.91 -26.27
CA LYS A 532 -12.63 15.45 -27.57
C LYS A 532 -13.96 16.21 -27.47
N ASN A 533 -14.84 15.80 -26.55
CA ASN A 533 -16.17 16.37 -26.35
C ASN A 533 -16.44 16.57 -24.84
N GLN A 534 -15.69 17.48 -24.23
CA GLN A 534 -15.74 17.68 -22.78
C GLN A 534 -17.17 17.96 -22.28
N GLU A 535 -17.87 18.92 -22.90
CA GLU A 535 -19.19 19.32 -22.42
C GLU A 535 -20.22 18.20 -22.51
N GLY A 536 -20.29 17.49 -23.64
CA GLY A 536 -21.23 16.39 -23.82
C GLY A 536 -20.98 15.25 -22.83
N GLU A 537 -19.73 14.85 -22.64
CA GLU A 537 -19.38 13.78 -21.69
C GLU A 537 -19.57 14.21 -20.23
N THR A 538 -19.26 15.46 -19.87
CA THR A 538 -19.51 15.98 -18.52
C THR A 538 -21.01 16.02 -18.22
N ARG A 539 -21.85 16.45 -19.17
CA ARG A 539 -23.32 16.44 -19.01
C ARG A 539 -23.86 15.02 -18.81
N ALA A 540 -23.38 14.06 -19.61
CA ALA A 540 -23.79 12.66 -19.48
C ALA A 540 -23.35 12.05 -18.13
N LEU A 541 -22.13 12.37 -17.69
CA LEU A 541 -21.59 11.97 -16.39
C LEU A 541 -22.44 12.52 -15.23
N LEU A 542 -22.74 13.82 -15.23
CA LEU A 542 -23.57 14.45 -14.19
C LEU A 542 -24.99 13.87 -14.18
N ALA A 543 -25.59 13.69 -15.36
CA ALA A 543 -26.92 13.10 -15.49
C ALA A 543 -26.97 11.66 -14.93
N PHE A 544 -25.96 10.84 -15.19
CA PHE A 544 -25.85 9.50 -14.58
C PHE A 544 -25.78 9.56 -13.05
N CYS A 545 -25.09 10.57 -12.50
CA CYS A 545 -25.02 10.80 -11.07
C CYS A 545 -26.29 11.45 -10.47
N GLY A 546 -27.29 11.78 -11.29
CA GLY A 546 -28.46 12.54 -10.86
C GLY A 546 -28.10 13.94 -10.36
N LEU A 547 -27.09 14.57 -10.98
CA LEU A 547 -26.64 15.93 -10.73
C LEU A 547 -27.08 16.84 -11.88
N GLU A 548 -27.49 18.05 -11.53
CA GLU A 548 -27.77 19.09 -12.52
C GLU A 548 -26.47 19.59 -13.16
N PHE A 549 -26.58 20.16 -14.36
CA PHE A 549 -25.40 20.71 -15.03
C PHE A 549 -25.04 22.09 -14.46
N GLU A 550 -23.82 22.22 -13.95
CA GLU A 550 -23.19 23.49 -13.59
C GLU A 550 -22.04 23.80 -14.57
N ALA A 551 -22.01 25.01 -15.14
CA ALA A 551 -21.03 25.39 -16.17
C ALA A 551 -19.58 25.35 -15.64
N GLU A 552 -19.42 25.60 -14.35
CA GLU A 552 -18.17 25.56 -13.59
C GLU A 552 -17.48 24.21 -13.70
N THR A 553 -18.24 23.11 -13.85
CA THR A 553 -17.70 21.75 -14.01
C THR A 553 -16.82 21.60 -15.27
N LEU A 554 -16.99 22.47 -16.26
CA LEU A 554 -16.11 22.55 -17.43
C LEU A 554 -14.77 23.23 -17.14
N SER A 555 -14.73 24.03 -16.07
CA SER A 555 -13.55 24.72 -15.54
C SER A 555 -12.87 23.93 -14.40
N PHE A 556 -12.97 22.60 -14.38
CA PHE A 556 -12.39 21.71 -13.37
C PHE A 556 -10.91 22.00 -13.01
N HIS A 557 -10.13 22.53 -13.96
CA HIS A 557 -8.72 22.87 -13.79
C HIS A 557 -8.47 24.06 -12.85
N GLU A 558 -9.51 24.85 -12.57
CA GLU A 558 -9.48 25.98 -11.64
C GLU A 558 -9.81 25.55 -10.19
N ASN A 559 -10.30 24.33 -9.99
CA ASN A 559 -10.62 23.81 -8.66
C ASN A 559 -9.34 23.65 -7.82
N VAL A 560 -9.28 24.40 -6.73
CA VAL A 560 -8.11 24.57 -5.84
C VAL A 560 -7.98 23.48 -4.79
N ARG A 561 -8.91 22.51 -4.72
CA ARG A 561 -8.85 21.43 -3.74
C ARG A 561 -7.48 20.71 -3.78
N PRO A 562 -7.00 20.17 -2.66
CA PRO A 562 -5.83 19.32 -2.65
C PRO A 562 -6.02 18.08 -3.54
N VAL A 563 -5.01 17.74 -4.37
CA VAL A 563 -5.02 16.53 -5.21
C VAL A 563 -3.79 15.69 -4.90
N ARG A 564 -3.98 14.55 -4.21
CA ARG A 564 -2.90 13.66 -3.72
C ARG A 564 -2.69 12.44 -4.60
N THR A 565 -2.62 12.64 -5.92
CA THR A 565 -2.47 11.53 -6.88
C THR A 565 -1.27 11.75 -7.79
N ALA A 566 -0.78 10.68 -8.40
CA ALA A 566 0.27 10.78 -9.43
C ALA A 566 -0.14 11.68 -10.63
N SER A 567 -1.44 11.96 -10.79
CA SER A 567 -2.06 12.77 -11.84
C SER A 567 -2.23 14.24 -11.50
N GLN A 568 -1.74 14.67 -10.34
CA GLN A 568 -2.02 16.00 -9.81
C GLN A 568 -1.78 17.16 -10.80
N GLU A 569 -0.62 17.21 -11.45
CA GLU A 569 -0.32 18.31 -12.39
C GLU A 569 -1.21 18.28 -13.64
N GLN A 570 -1.71 17.10 -14.02
CA GLN A 570 -2.50 16.92 -15.23
C GLN A 570 -3.92 17.45 -15.06
N VAL A 571 -4.51 17.27 -13.87
CA VAL A 571 -5.89 17.71 -13.59
C VAL A 571 -6.00 19.22 -13.32
N ARG A 572 -4.87 19.91 -13.15
CA ARG A 572 -4.79 21.38 -13.03
C ARG A 572 -4.56 22.09 -14.37
N ARG A 573 -4.71 21.38 -15.48
CA ARG A 573 -4.63 21.93 -16.85
C ARG A 573 -5.98 21.80 -17.52
N LYS A 574 -6.28 22.74 -18.41
CA LYS A 574 -7.42 22.63 -19.33
C LYS A 574 -7.37 21.28 -20.05
N MET A 575 -8.56 20.77 -20.40
CA MET A 575 -8.70 19.54 -21.17
C MET A 575 -7.77 19.57 -22.39
N TYR A 576 -7.02 18.50 -22.60
CA TYR A 576 -6.06 18.42 -23.69
C TYR A 576 -6.06 17.02 -24.30
N THR A 577 -5.83 16.97 -25.60
CA THR A 577 -5.76 15.72 -26.37
C THR A 577 -4.32 15.20 -26.46
N GLY A 578 -4.16 13.92 -26.82
CA GLY A 578 -2.86 13.33 -27.16
C GLY A 578 -2.11 12.66 -26.00
N SER A 579 -2.58 12.78 -24.76
CA SER A 579 -2.03 12.02 -23.62
C SER A 579 -2.06 10.51 -23.85
N THR A 580 -3.05 10.04 -24.61
CA THR A 580 -3.23 8.63 -25.00
C THR A 580 -2.23 8.15 -26.05
N GLN A 581 -1.62 9.06 -26.82
CA GLN A 581 -0.63 8.69 -27.85
C GLN A 581 0.82 8.81 -27.37
N ALA A 582 1.06 9.29 -26.14
CA ALA A 582 2.39 9.54 -25.62
C ALA A 582 3.30 8.28 -25.55
N TRP A 583 2.69 7.08 -25.46
CA TRP A 583 3.43 5.82 -25.45
C TRP A 583 4.04 5.47 -26.81
N ARG A 584 3.51 5.99 -27.92
CA ARG A 584 4.01 5.72 -29.28
C ARG A 584 5.47 6.10 -29.46
N ALA A 585 5.92 7.17 -28.82
CA ALA A 585 7.34 7.55 -28.81
C ALA A 585 8.26 6.46 -28.21
N TYR A 586 7.71 5.56 -27.39
CA TYR A 586 8.41 4.45 -26.74
C TYR A 586 8.12 3.09 -27.38
N GLU A 587 7.29 3.04 -28.42
CA GLU A 587 6.81 1.80 -29.03
C GLU A 587 7.89 0.74 -29.28
N PRO A 588 9.09 1.06 -29.83
CA PRO A 588 10.16 0.07 -30.02
C PRO A 588 10.64 -0.61 -28.73
N HIS A 589 10.37 -0.01 -27.57
CA HIS A 589 10.76 -0.49 -26.25
C HIS A 589 9.61 -1.13 -25.47
N LEU A 590 8.38 -1.10 -25.99
CA LEU A 590 7.17 -1.60 -25.32
C LEU A 590 6.64 -2.90 -25.93
N LYS A 591 7.39 -3.53 -26.85
CA LYS A 591 6.98 -4.77 -27.52
C LYS A 591 6.43 -5.87 -26.60
N PRO A 592 7.07 -6.21 -25.46
CA PRO A 592 6.54 -7.27 -24.59
C PRO A 592 5.14 -6.95 -24.05
N LEU A 593 4.95 -5.69 -23.64
CA LEU A 593 3.65 -5.21 -23.18
C LEU A 593 2.60 -5.22 -24.31
N MET A 594 3.00 -4.82 -25.52
CA MET A 594 2.11 -4.82 -26.70
C MET A 594 1.68 -6.23 -27.08
N GLU A 595 2.60 -7.18 -27.10
CA GLU A 595 2.32 -8.59 -27.37
C GLU A 595 1.31 -9.17 -26.36
N ILE A 596 1.50 -8.89 -25.07
CA ILE A 596 0.56 -9.32 -24.05
C ILE A 596 -0.79 -8.64 -24.26
N LEU A 597 -0.84 -7.32 -24.45
CA LEU A 597 -2.11 -6.59 -24.61
C LEU A 597 -2.80 -6.79 -25.97
N GLY A 598 -2.16 -7.48 -26.93
CA GLY A 598 -2.70 -7.71 -28.26
C GLY A 598 -2.73 -6.46 -29.13
N VAL A 599 -1.74 -5.58 -28.98
CA VAL A 599 -1.61 -4.32 -29.74
C VAL A 599 -0.58 -4.49 -30.85
N GLU A 600 -1.00 -4.28 -32.10
CA GLU A 600 -0.10 -4.35 -33.24
C GLU A 600 0.83 -3.12 -33.31
N PRO A 601 2.09 -3.31 -33.77
CA PRO A 601 2.98 -2.19 -34.08
C PRO A 601 2.39 -1.26 -35.14
N SER A 602 2.70 0.03 -35.06
CA SER A 602 2.48 0.95 -36.17
C SER A 602 3.31 0.52 -37.37
N GLU A 603 2.67 0.45 -38.54
CA GLU A 603 3.30 0.15 -39.84
C GLU A 603 4.44 1.10 -40.20
#